data_AF-A0A957QKI6-F1
#
_entry.id   AF-A0A957QKI6-F1
#
_cell.length_a   1.000
_cell.length_b   1.000
_cell.length_c   1.000
_cell.angle_alpha   90.00
_cell.angle_beta   90.00
_cell.angle_gamma   90.00
#
_symmetry.space_group_name_H-M   'P 1'
#
loop_
_entity.id
_entity.type
_entity.pdbx_description
1 polymer ?
#
loop_
_entity_poly.entity_id
_entity_poly.type
_entity_poly.pdbx_seq_one_letter_code
_entity_poly.pdbx_strand_id
1 'polypeptide(L)'
;NGHATALGMANEQLNILDVALQTEAADGFRPVRSDYPDYVEEQRFKLAIILASQGDYEEARFLLTRLASQSSNWSGAAWQFLQSYEHPADFLTACAWAKECVEYLPLQELLSQLVPTQLAELSTLFTGSFLRVESHLVQDLDGDSISEQFLTLAKVNHDPQTWLLTVQDEKVVPFWMAYHDGGRIEQVTATDSHLGLPTYHLSGLSRFGAAFDVFFVQEQDDAGTAQYRPIGQYDYDFINSLESIAADLLEGEIAPEIALWRVRAVMSSPTFLCTEQRIQWTCHHQHLAYYLVGLAHELMGQEAQAVAAYLTLIEGFPDTPYAIMAAAKLTATSWDG
;
A
#
# COMPACT_ATOMS: atom_id res chain seq x y z
N ASN A 1 10.49 -12.64 -8.30
CA ASN A 1 10.53 -11.23 -7.86
C ASN A 1 9.23 -10.73 -7.21
N GLY A 2 8.46 -11.59 -6.51
CA GLY A 2 7.53 -11.16 -5.44
C GLY A 2 8.22 -10.54 -4.20
N HIS A 3 9.47 -10.09 -4.37
CA HIS A 3 10.34 -9.54 -3.34
C HIS A 3 10.00 -8.09 -2.99
N ALA A 4 9.37 -7.32 -3.88
CA ALA A 4 9.12 -5.88 -3.65
C ALA A 4 7.90 -5.61 -2.74
N THR A 5 6.77 -6.31 -2.96
CA THR A 5 5.63 -6.35 -2.03
C THR A 5 6.08 -6.98 -0.71
N ALA A 6 6.87 -8.05 -0.79
CA ALA A 6 7.53 -8.62 0.36
C ALA A 6 8.56 -7.66 0.99
N LEU A 7 9.10 -6.63 0.34
CA LEU A 7 10.10 -5.71 0.89
C LEU A 7 9.46 -4.59 1.70
N GLY A 8 8.34 -4.01 1.25
CA GLY A 8 7.59 -3.04 2.06
C GLY A 8 7.02 -3.70 3.32
N MET A 9 6.47 -4.91 3.15
CA MET A 9 5.92 -5.71 4.24
C MET A 9 7.01 -6.36 5.09
N ALA A 10 8.13 -6.80 4.51
CA ALA A 10 9.30 -7.24 5.27
C ALA A 10 9.93 -6.07 5.98
N ASN A 11 9.90 -4.83 5.49
CA ASN A 11 10.42 -3.69 6.24
C ASN A 11 9.56 -3.41 7.48
N GLU A 12 8.24 -3.51 7.38
CA GLU A 12 7.37 -3.42 8.56
C GLU A 12 7.57 -4.62 9.50
N GLN A 13 7.63 -5.85 8.98
CA GLN A 13 7.92 -7.04 9.77
C GLN A 13 9.32 -7.01 10.38
N LEU A 14 10.34 -6.56 9.65
CA LEU A 14 11.73 -6.41 10.11
C LEU A 14 11.81 -5.32 11.16
N ASN A 15 11.06 -4.22 11.02
CA ASN A 15 10.99 -3.20 12.05
C ASN A 15 10.28 -3.72 13.31
N ILE A 16 9.16 -4.45 13.16
CA ILE A 16 8.49 -5.13 14.27
C ILE A 16 9.42 -6.17 14.91
N LEU A 17 10.13 -6.96 14.10
CA LEU A 17 11.06 -8.01 14.53
C LEU A 17 12.26 -7.39 15.25
N ASP A 18 12.86 -6.34 14.70
CA ASP A 18 14.01 -5.66 15.28
C ASP A 18 13.62 -4.95 16.58
N VAL A 19 12.48 -4.26 16.62
CA VAL A 19 11.91 -3.69 17.85
C VAL A 19 11.61 -4.78 18.88
N ALA A 20 10.99 -5.90 18.48
CA ALA A 20 10.64 -6.98 19.40
C ALA A 20 11.87 -7.72 19.92
N LEU A 21 12.87 -8.00 19.07
CA LEU A 21 14.15 -8.61 19.43
C LEU A 21 14.97 -7.70 20.36
N GLN A 22 15.00 -6.39 20.09
CA GLN A 22 15.65 -5.42 20.97
C GLN A 22 14.93 -5.34 22.34
N THR A 23 13.61 -5.53 22.34
CA THR A 23 12.79 -5.54 23.56
C THR A 23 12.95 -6.84 24.37
N GLU A 24 13.10 -7.99 23.70
CA GLU A 24 13.40 -9.29 24.32
C GLU A 24 14.80 -9.33 24.93
N ALA A 25 15.80 -8.78 24.22
CA ALA A 25 17.20 -8.78 24.65
C ALA A 25 17.49 -7.83 25.83
N ALA A 26 16.63 -6.83 26.03
CA ALA A 26 16.80 -5.83 27.07
C ALA A 26 15.73 -6.02 28.16
N ASP A 27 16.06 -6.81 29.18
CA ASP A 27 15.31 -7.00 30.44
C ASP A 27 15.18 -5.70 31.30
N GLY A 28 15.37 -4.53 30.67
CA GLY A 28 15.30 -3.20 31.23
C GLY A 28 15.02 -2.10 30.19
N PHE A 29 14.55 -2.44 28.99
CA PHE A 29 14.14 -1.43 28.01
C PHE A 29 12.94 -0.65 28.54
N ARG A 30 13.13 0.66 28.79
CA ARG A 30 12.00 1.55 29.05
C ARG A 30 11.39 1.90 27.70
N PRO A 31 10.07 1.71 27.49
CA PRO A 31 9.45 2.02 26.21
C PRO A 31 9.70 3.49 25.86
N VAL A 32 10.02 3.75 24.58
CA VAL A 32 10.22 5.10 24.02
C VAL A 32 8.96 5.97 24.18
N ARG A 33 7.81 5.33 24.43
CA ARG A 33 6.52 5.93 24.75
C ARG A 33 6.03 5.47 26.13
N SER A 34 6.22 6.31 27.16
CA SER A 34 5.73 6.04 28.52
C SER A 34 4.19 6.10 28.64
N ASP A 35 3.51 6.57 27.59
CA ASP A 35 2.06 6.72 27.49
C ASP A 35 1.33 5.46 27.00
N TYR A 36 2.06 4.43 26.57
CA TYR A 36 1.48 3.17 26.08
C TYR A 36 2.00 1.96 26.90
N PRO A 37 1.38 1.67 28.07
CA PRO A 37 1.91 0.74 29.06
C PRO A 37 1.97 -0.74 28.63
N ASP A 38 1.42 -1.10 27.46
CA ASP A 38 1.40 -2.45 26.89
C ASP A 38 2.17 -2.56 25.55
N TYR A 39 3.01 -1.58 25.21
CA TYR A 39 3.73 -1.59 23.93
C TYR A 39 4.54 -2.88 23.72
N VAL A 40 5.24 -3.30 24.77
CA VAL A 40 6.13 -4.47 24.72
C VAL A 40 5.31 -5.75 24.48
N GLU A 41 4.20 -5.88 25.17
CA GLU A 41 3.27 -7.00 25.08
C GLU A 41 2.58 -7.05 23.71
N GLU A 42 2.20 -5.90 23.16
CA GLU A 42 1.74 -5.78 21.76
C GLU A 42 2.80 -6.30 20.79
N GLN A 43 4.04 -5.82 20.89
CA GLN A 43 5.10 -6.24 19.98
C GLN A 43 5.41 -7.73 20.12
N ARG A 44 5.39 -8.28 21.33
CA ARG A 44 5.53 -9.73 21.56
C ARG A 44 4.40 -10.53 20.92
N PHE A 45 3.15 -10.07 21.04
CA PHE A 45 2.02 -10.72 20.37
C PHE A 45 2.25 -10.72 18.86
N LYS A 46 2.55 -9.57 18.26
CA LYS A 46 2.81 -9.42 16.82
C LYS A 46 3.96 -10.31 16.35
N LEU A 47 5.07 -10.36 17.10
CA LEU A 47 6.19 -11.25 16.83
C LEU A 47 5.75 -12.71 16.82
N ALA A 48 4.97 -13.14 17.81
CA ALA A 48 4.49 -14.51 17.87
C ALA A 48 3.58 -14.88 16.70
N ILE A 49 2.73 -13.94 16.22
CA ILE A 49 1.94 -14.13 15.01
C ILE A 49 2.82 -14.30 13.77
N ILE A 50 3.87 -13.48 13.63
CA ILE A 50 4.83 -13.59 12.52
C ILE A 50 5.53 -14.96 12.56
N LEU A 51 6.04 -15.37 13.72
CA LEU A 51 6.68 -16.68 13.90
C LEU A 51 5.73 -17.84 13.57
N ALA A 52 4.49 -17.77 14.04
CA ALA A 52 3.46 -18.75 13.71
C ALA A 52 3.20 -18.83 12.20
N SER A 53 3.13 -17.68 11.52
CA SER A 53 2.95 -17.61 10.07
C SER A 53 4.11 -18.21 9.27
N GLN A 54 5.32 -18.18 9.83
CA GLN A 54 6.53 -18.75 9.25
C GLN A 54 6.69 -20.24 9.56
N GLY A 55 5.75 -20.83 10.32
CA GLY A 55 5.81 -22.22 10.75
C GLY A 55 6.69 -22.46 11.97
N ASP A 56 7.21 -21.42 12.62
CA ASP A 56 7.96 -21.52 13.88
C ASP A 56 6.99 -21.65 15.07
N TYR A 57 6.36 -22.83 15.12
CA TYR A 57 5.28 -23.14 16.03
C TYR A 57 5.70 -23.11 17.50
N GLU A 58 6.86 -23.68 17.83
CA GLU A 58 7.32 -23.78 19.22
C GLU A 58 7.64 -22.40 19.81
N GLU A 59 8.36 -21.54 19.06
CA GLU A 59 8.71 -20.20 19.53
C GLU A 59 7.46 -19.30 19.64
N ALA A 60 6.58 -19.35 18.63
CA ALA A 60 5.31 -18.62 18.67
C ALA A 60 4.47 -19.02 19.89
N ARG A 61 4.32 -20.33 20.14
CA ARG A 61 3.55 -20.85 21.27
C ARG A 61 4.18 -20.48 22.60
N PHE A 62 5.51 -20.50 22.71
CA PHE A 62 6.23 -20.07 23.90
C PHE A 62 5.94 -18.60 24.24
N LEU A 63 6.10 -17.69 23.28
CA LEU A 63 5.84 -16.26 23.46
C LEU A 63 4.38 -15.98 23.84
N LEU A 64 3.43 -16.61 23.14
CA LEU A 64 2.00 -16.47 23.42
C LEU A 64 1.63 -17.02 24.81
N THR A 65 2.21 -18.15 25.22
CA THR A 65 1.92 -18.75 26.54
C THR A 65 2.43 -17.84 27.65
N ARG A 66 3.64 -17.29 27.48
CA ARG A 66 4.22 -16.31 28.39
C ARG A 66 3.33 -15.08 28.49
N LEU A 67 2.89 -14.54 27.35
CA LEU A 67 2.02 -13.36 27.30
C LEU A 67 0.63 -13.62 27.92
N ALA A 68 0.03 -14.78 27.66
CA ALA A 68 -1.26 -15.17 28.23
C ALA A 68 -1.23 -15.30 29.77
N SER A 69 -0.05 -15.52 30.37
CA SER A 69 0.12 -15.61 31.83
C SER A 69 0.32 -14.25 32.52
N GLN A 70 0.49 -13.16 31.76
CA GLN A 70 0.76 -11.83 32.30
C GLN A 70 -0.53 -11.03 32.54
N SER A 71 -0.45 -10.03 33.42
CA SER A 71 -1.54 -9.06 33.63
C SER A 71 -1.43 -7.90 32.62
N SER A 72 -1.62 -8.20 31.34
CA SER A 72 -1.64 -7.21 30.23
C SER A 72 -2.97 -7.28 29.48
N ASN A 73 -3.34 -6.18 28.82
CA ASN A 73 -4.48 -6.14 27.91
C ASN A 73 -4.36 -7.15 26.75
N TRP A 74 -3.14 -7.62 26.43
CA TRP A 74 -2.88 -8.61 25.37
C TRP A 74 -2.99 -10.08 25.82
N SER A 75 -3.13 -10.32 27.13
CA SER A 75 -3.25 -11.68 27.67
C SER A 75 -4.48 -12.42 27.13
N GLY A 76 -5.60 -11.71 26.97
CA GLY A 76 -6.84 -12.26 26.39
C GLY A 76 -6.68 -12.66 24.93
N ALA A 77 -6.07 -11.81 24.10
CA ALA A 77 -5.80 -12.10 22.69
C ALA A 77 -4.85 -13.31 22.55
N ALA A 78 -3.77 -13.34 23.35
CA ALA A 78 -2.83 -14.46 23.38
C ALA A 78 -3.51 -15.79 23.76
N TRP A 79 -4.36 -15.77 24.79
CA TRP A 79 -5.09 -16.95 25.21
C TRP A 79 -6.09 -17.42 24.14
N GLN A 80 -6.89 -16.51 23.56
CA GLN A 80 -7.84 -16.83 22.49
C GLN A 80 -7.15 -17.46 21.28
N PHE A 81 -6.00 -16.91 20.88
CA PHE A 81 -5.19 -17.47 19.80
C PHE A 81 -4.73 -18.89 20.14
N LEU A 82 -4.15 -19.10 21.32
CA LEU A 82 -3.66 -20.41 21.76
C LEU A 82 -4.75 -21.48 21.86
N GLN A 83 -6.01 -21.11 22.13
CA GLN A 83 -7.12 -22.07 22.17
C GLN A 83 -7.38 -22.74 20.82
N SER A 84 -7.00 -22.07 19.73
CA SER A 84 -7.24 -22.54 18.37
C SER A 84 -5.94 -22.86 17.63
N TYR A 85 -4.77 -22.75 18.28
CA TYR A 85 -3.45 -22.95 17.68
C TYR A 85 -2.73 -24.14 18.33
N GLU A 86 -3.17 -25.36 18.01
CA GLU A 86 -2.57 -26.61 18.53
C GLU A 86 -1.48 -27.17 17.60
N HIS A 87 -1.55 -26.85 16.32
CA HIS A 87 -0.63 -27.26 15.27
C HIS A 87 -0.33 -26.10 14.32
N PRO A 88 0.80 -26.13 13.58
CA PRO A 88 1.11 -25.11 12.56
C PRO A 88 -0.04 -24.90 11.55
N ALA A 89 -0.74 -25.97 11.18
CA ALA A 89 -1.86 -25.92 10.25
C ALA A 89 -3.08 -25.14 10.79
N ASP A 90 -3.18 -24.95 12.10
CA ASP A 90 -4.29 -24.24 12.72
C ASP A 90 -4.10 -22.72 12.73
N PHE A 91 -2.96 -22.22 12.24
CA PHE A 91 -2.61 -20.80 12.25
C PHE A 91 -3.74 -19.90 11.70
N LEU A 92 -4.31 -20.28 10.56
CA LEU A 92 -5.43 -19.59 9.93
C LEU A 92 -6.66 -19.52 10.85
N THR A 93 -7.03 -20.65 11.44
CA THR A 93 -8.17 -20.74 12.37
C THR A 93 -7.90 -19.93 13.65
N ALA A 94 -6.68 -19.93 14.17
CA ALA A 94 -6.30 -19.14 15.33
C ALA A 94 -6.31 -17.64 15.06
N CYS A 95 -5.76 -17.23 13.91
CA CYS A 95 -5.88 -15.86 13.43
C CYS A 95 -7.32 -15.45 13.23
N ALA A 96 -8.24 -16.37 12.90
CA ALA A 96 -9.67 -16.10 12.75
C ALA A 96 -10.36 -15.62 14.05
N TRP A 97 -9.73 -15.72 15.21
CA TRP A 97 -10.33 -15.29 16.47
C TRP A 97 -9.60 -14.15 17.15
N ALA A 98 -8.31 -13.95 16.82
CA ALA A 98 -7.53 -12.82 17.32
C ALA A 98 -7.76 -11.58 16.44
N LYS A 99 -8.33 -10.52 17.02
CA LYS A 99 -8.57 -9.26 16.31
C LYS A 99 -7.27 -8.63 15.78
N GLU A 100 -6.18 -8.92 16.49
CA GLU A 100 -4.89 -8.30 16.32
C GLU A 100 -3.93 -9.14 15.45
N CYS A 101 -4.39 -10.29 14.93
CA CYS A 101 -3.61 -11.02 13.92
C CYS A 101 -3.57 -10.20 12.62
N VAL A 102 -2.38 -10.06 12.05
CA VAL A 102 -2.18 -9.45 10.74
C VAL A 102 -2.46 -10.50 9.67
N GLU A 103 -3.63 -10.40 9.06
CA GLU A 103 -4.27 -11.52 8.34
C GLU A 103 -3.75 -11.76 6.92
N TYR A 104 -3.02 -10.80 6.33
CA TYR A 104 -2.63 -10.92 4.94
C TYR A 104 -1.71 -12.13 4.70
N LEU A 105 -0.74 -12.40 5.59
CA LEU A 105 0.20 -13.52 5.43
C LEU A 105 -0.49 -14.88 5.41
N PRO A 106 -1.28 -15.27 6.44
CA PRO A 106 -1.98 -16.55 6.43
C PRO A 106 -2.87 -16.71 5.19
N LEU A 107 -3.57 -15.64 4.83
CA LEU A 107 -4.51 -15.68 3.73
C LEU A 107 -3.80 -15.77 2.37
N GLN A 108 -2.69 -15.07 2.20
CA GLN A 108 -1.84 -15.18 1.02
C GLN A 108 -1.33 -16.61 0.85
N GLU A 109 -0.86 -17.26 1.91
CA GLU A 109 -0.41 -18.64 1.87
C GLU A 109 -1.56 -19.60 1.50
N LEU A 110 -2.73 -19.47 2.16
CA LEU A 110 -3.92 -20.25 1.82
C LEU A 110 -4.30 -20.12 0.34
N LEU A 111 -4.32 -18.89 -0.17
CA LEU A 111 -4.67 -18.59 -1.55
C LEU A 111 -3.60 -19.08 -2.54
N SER A 112 -2.32 -19.11 -2.14
CA SER A 112 -1.21 -19.62 -2.96
C SER A 112 -1.21 -21.14 -3.10
N GLN A 113 -1.86 -21.85 -2.17
CA GLN A 113 -2.04 -23.31 -2.23
C GLN A 113 -3.16 -23.74 -3.19
N LEU A 114 -3.92 -22.79 -3.72
CA LEU A 114 -4.96 -23.07 -4.70
C LEU A 114 -4.33 -23.52 -6.03
N VAL A 115 -5.01 -24.46 -6.69
CA VAL A 115 -4.73 -24.79 -8.08
C VAL A 115 -5.73 -24.06 -9.01
N PRO A 116 -5.36 -23.76 -10.26
CA PRO A 116 -6.20 -22.97 -11.18
C PRO A 116 -7.63 -23.50 -11.34
N THR A 117 -7.83 -24.82 -11.31
CA THR A 117 -9.18 -25.42 -11.41
C THR A 117 -10.10 -25.10 -10.23
N GLN A 118 -9.55 -24.77 -9.06
CA GLN A 118 -10.32 -24.41 -7.87
C GLN A 118 -10.83 -22.96 -7.92
N LEU A 119 -10.25 -22.11 -8.77
CA LEU A 119 -10.64 -20.71 -8.87
C LEU A 119 -12.10 -20.54 -9.33
N ALA A 120 -12.63 -21.47 -10.13
CA ALA A 120 -14.04 -21.47 -10.51
C ALA A 120 -15.01 -21.78 -9.33
N GLU A 121 -14.48 -22.32 -8.24
CA GLU A 121 -15.24 -22.85 -7.10
C GLU A 121 -14.93 -22.10 -5.79
N LEU A 122 -14.38 -20.88 -5.85
CA LEU A 122 -13.97 -20.11 -4.66
C LEU A 122 -15.12 -19.92 -3.65
N SER A 123 -16.33 -19.63 -4.12
CA SER A 123 -17.49 -19.45 -3.25
C SER A 123 -17.84 -20.72 -2.45
N THR A 124 -17.74 -21.88 -3.08
CA THR A 124 -17.96 -23.18 -2.44
C THR A 124 -16.78 -23.60 -1.56
N LEU A 125 -15.54 -23.25 -1.95
CA LEU A 125 -14.34 -23.61 -1.22
C LEU A 125 -14.32 -23.03 0.20
N PHE A 126 -14.80 -21.79 0.36
CA PHE A 126 -14.87 -21.13 1.66
C PHE A 126 -16.19 -21.37 2.41
N THR A 127 -17.11 -22.16 1.84
CA THR A 127 -18.39 -22.48 2.50
C THR A 127 -18.13 -23.28 3.77
N GLY A 128 -18.57 -22.76 4.92
CA GLY A 128 -18.36 -23.39 6.23
C GLY A 128 -16.99 -23.09 6.85
N SER A 129 -16.14 -22.31 6.18
CA SER A 129 -14.94 -21.73 6.78
C SER A 129 -15.28 -20.46 7.60
N PHE A 130 -14.31 -19.94 8.33
CA PHE A 130 -14.43 -18.64 9.00
C PHE A 130 -14.33 -17.44 8.03
N LEU A 131 -13.96 -17.72 6.77
CA LEU A 131 -13.90 -16.76 5.68
C LEU A 131 -15.22 -16.80 4.90
N ARG A 132 -15.72 -15.61 4.54
CA ARG A 132 -16.87 -15.41 3.69
C ARG A 132 -16.43 -14.67 2.44
N VAL A 133 -16.81 -15.20 1.27
CA VAL A 133 -16.65 -14.47 0.01
C VAL A 133 -17.74 -13.39 -0.07
N GLU A 134 -17.33 -12.12 -0.04
CA GLU A 134 -18.24 -10.97 -0.19
C GLU A 134 -18.48 -10.62 -1.66
N SER A 135 -17.40 -10.70 -2.45
CA SER A 135 -17.45 -10.36 -3.87
C SER A 135 -16.44 -11.20 -4.64
N HIS A 136 -16.78 -11.51 -5.88
CA HIS A 136 -15.93 -12.23 -6.82
C HIS A 136 -16.18 -11.67 -8.22
N LEU A 137 -15.15 -11.13 -8.84
CA LEU A 137 -15.16 -10.59 -10.20
C LEU A 137 -14.07 -11.29 -11.01
N VAL A 138 -14.40 -11.71 -12.23
CA VAL A 138 -13.46 -12.34 -13.16
C VAL A 138 -13.28 -11.41 -14.35
N GLN A 139 -12.03 -11.06 -14.67
CA GLN A 139 -11.72 -10.15 -15.77
C GLN A 139 -10.36 -10.48 -16.36
N ASP A 140 -10.28 -10.52 -17.69
CA ASP A 140 -9.02 -10.61 -18.43
C ASP A 140 -8.45 -9.20 -18.63
N LEU A 141 -7.36 -8.89 -17.92
CA LEU A 141 -6.78 -7.54 -17.90
C LEU A 141 -5.88 -7.27 -19.11
N ASP A 142 -5.13 -8.26 -19.58
CA ASP A 142 -4.10 -8.11 -20.61
C ASP A 142 -4.45 -8.74 -21.96
N GLY A 143 -5.59 -9.42 -22.05
CA GLY A 143 -6.11 -10.01 -23.27
C GLY A 143 -5.46 -11.34 -23.64
N ASP A 144 -4.75 -11.98 -22.71
CA ASP A 144 -4.10 -13.28 -22.93
C ASP A 144 -5.08 -14.47 -22.85
N SER A 145 -6.37 -14.20 -22.61
CA SER A 145 -7.44 -15.19 -22.38
C SER A 145 -7.36 -15.96 -21.06
N ILE A 146 -6.46 -15.59 -20.15
CA ILE A 146 -6.35 -16.06 -18.78
C ILE A 146 -6.92 -14.96 -17.88
N SER A 147 -8.17 -15.13 -17.46
CA SER A 147 -8.79 -14.11 -16.60
C SER A 147 -8.19 -14.10 -15.20
N GLU A 148 -7.84 -12.90 -14.74
CA GLU A 148 -7.63 -12.63 -13.33
C GLU A 148 -8.92 -12.71 -12.51
N GLN A 149 -8.78 -13.06 -11.24
CA GLN A 149 -9.90 -13.11 -10.30
C GLN A 149 -9.71 -12.15 -9.14
N PHE A 150 -10.64 -11.24 -9.02
CA PHE A 150 -10.75 -10.32 -7.90
C PHE A 150 -11.66 -10.92 -6.86
N LEU A 151 -11.14 -11.12 -5.65
CA LEU A 151 -11.81 -11.80 -4.56
C LEU A 151 -11.82 -10.91 -3.32
N THR A 152 -13.01 -10.60 -2.81
CA THR A 152 -13.15 -10.00 -1.48
C THR A 152 -13.48 -11.08 -0.46
N LEU A 153 -12.61 -11.24 0.53
CA LEU A 153 -12.80 -12.13 1.67
C LEU A 153 -13.05 -11.31 2.93
N ALA A 154 -14.19 -11.55 3.57
CA ALA A 154 -14.47 -11.04 4.90
C ALA A 154 -14.35 -12.15 5.92
N LYS A 155 -13.89 -11.79 7.10
CA LYS A 155 -13.89 -12.64 8.27
C LYS A 155 -14.91 -12.10 9.27
N VAL A 156 -15.42 -12.97 10.14
CA VAL A 156 -16.31 -12.56 11.23
C VAL A 156 -15.60 -11.49 12.10
N ASN A 157 -16.21 -10.30 12.20
CA ASN A 157 -15.73 -9.14 12.97
C ASN A 157 -14.48 -8.41 12.44
N HIS A 158 -14.11 -8.61 11.17
CA HIS A 158 -12.98 -7.93 10.56
C HIS A 158 -13.36 -7.24 9.26
N ASP A 159 -12.60 -6.20 8.94
CA ASP A 159 -12.71 -5.48 7.69
C ASP A 159 -12.37 -6.42 6.53
N PRO A 160 -13.23 -6.51 5.49
CA PRO A 160 -12.93 -7.31 4.32
C PRO A 160 -11.61 -6.94 3.64
N GLN A 161 -10.99 -7.96 3.06
CA GLN A 161 -9.76 -7.86 2.28
C GLN A 161 -10.04 -8.18 0.82
N THR A 162 -9.57 -7.31 -0.06
CA THR A 162 -9.63 -7.54 -1.51
C THR A 162 -8.29 -8.05 -2.03
N TRP A 163 -8.36 -9.11 -2.82
CA TRP A 163 -7.25 -9.83 -3.42
C TRP A 163 -7.41 -9.91 -4.93
N LEU A 164 -6.30 -9.87 -5.63
CA LEU A 164 -6.18 -10.19 -7.05
C LEU A 164 -5.47 -11.54 -7.16
N LEU A 165 -6.14 -12.54 -7.72
CA LEU A 165 -5.61 -13.87 -7.94
C LEU A 165 -5.26 -14.00 -9.43
N THR A 166 -4.01 -14.37 -9.68
CA THR A 166 -3.51 -14.62 -11.04
C THR A 166 -3.04 -16.06 -11.16
N VAL A 167 -2.85 -16.55 -12.38
CA VAL A 167 -2.27 -17.86 -12.64
C VAL A 167 -0.91 -17.71 -13.32
N GLN A 168 0.13 -18.25 -12.70
CA GLN A 168 1.50 -18.23 -13.22
C GLN A 168 2.08 -19.63 -13.12
N ASP A 169 2.55 -20.20 -14.24
CA ASP A 169 3.11 -21.55 -14.29
C ASP A 169 2.24 -22.61 -13.57
N GLU A 170 0.93 -22.60 -13.87
CA GLU A 170 -0.10 -23.47 -13.25
C GLU A 170 -0.29 -23.28 -11.73
N LYS A 171 0.25 -22.21 -11.14
CA LYS A 171 0.08 -21.86 -9.72
C LYS A 171 -0.76 -20.60 -9.56
N VAL A 172 -1.56 -20.56 -8.51
CA VAL A 172 -2.27 -19.33 -8.13
C VAL A 172 -1.29 -18.41 -7.39
N VAL A 173 -1.19 -17.17 -7.87
CA VAL A 173 -0.38 -16.12 -7.23
C VAL A 173 -1.31 -15.02 -6.74
N PRO A 174 -1.56 -14.94 -5.41
CA PRO A 174 -2.41 -13.92 -4.82
C PRO A 174 -1.63 -12.62 -4.57
N PHE A 175 -2.25 -11.51 -4.95
CA PHE A 175 -1.80 -10.14 -4.70
C PHE A 175 -2.80 -9.45 -3.77
N TRP A 176 -2.33 -8.99 -2.62
CA TRP A 176 -3.15 -8.19 -1.72
C TRP A 176 -3.36 -6.78 -2.30
N MET A 177 -4.61 -6.33 -2.34
CA MET A 177 -4.99 -5.04 -2.92
C MET A 177 -5.30 -3.99 -1.85
N ALA A 178 -6.19 -4.31 -0.91
CA ALA A 178 -6.63 -3.38 0.13
C ALA A 178 -7.43 -4.03 1.27
N TYR A 179 -7.44 -3.36 2.42
CA TYR A 179 -8.49 -3.45 3.45
C TYR A 179 -9.56 -2.39 3.20
N HIS A 180 -10.82 -2.72 3.46
CA HIS A 180 -11.95 -1.81 3.29
C HIS A 180 -13.04 -2.16 4.32
N ASP A 181 -13.86 -1.20 4.74
CA ASP A 181 -14.88 -1.41 5.79
C ASP A 181 -16.25 -1.81 5.24
N GLY A 182 -16.37 -1.87 3.92
CA GLY A 182 -17.58 -2.23 3.21
C GLY A 182 -17.45 -2.08 1.71
N GLY A 183 -18.58 -2.15 1.01
CA GLY A 183 -18.60 -2.18 -0.45
C GLY A 183 -18.27 -3.55 -1.02
N ARG A 184 -18.34 -3.64 -2.34
CA ARG A 184 -18.06 -4.85 -3.13
C ARG A 184 -17.39 -4.42 -4.41
N ILE A 185 -16.55 -5.27 -4.97
CA ILE A 185 -15.90 -4.96 -6.24
C ILE A 185 -17.00 -4.85 -7.31
N GLU A 186 -17.14 -3.68 -7.91
CA GLU A 186 -18.15 -3.42 -8.95
C GLU A 186 -17.55 -3.52 -10.34
N GLN A 187 -16.38 -2.94 -10.54
CA GLN A 187 -15.73 -2.87 -11.83
C GLN A 187 -14.21 -2.73 -11.69
N VAL A 188 -13.49 -3.27 -12.68
CA VAL A 188 -12.10 -2.93 -12.94
C VAL A 188 -12.00 -2.31 -14.32
N THR A 189 -11.44 -1.10 -14.40
CA THR A 189 -11.27 -0.37 -15.65
C THR A 189 -9.81 -0.08 -15.91
N ALA A 190 -9.35 -0.33 -17.14
CA ALA A 190 -8.08 0.20 -17.59
C ALA A 190 -8.13 1.74 -17.59
N THR A 191 -7.06 2.38 -17.12
CA THR A 191 -6.88 3.82 -17.09
C THR A 191 -5.66 4.22 -17.91
N ASP A 192 -5.33 5.51 -17.91
CA ASP A 192 -4.08 5.99 -18.48
C ASP A 192 -2.89 5.29 -17.83
N SER A 193 -1.88 4.95 -18.63
CA SER A 193 -0.69 4.24 -18.17
C SER A 193 0.14 5.10 -17.21
N HIS A 194 0.53 4.52 -16.07
CA HIS A 194 1.47 5.13 -15.13
C HIS A 194 2.91 4.74 -15.50
N LEU A 195 3.78 5.72 -15.79
CA LEU A 195 5.17 5.46 -16.20
C LEU A 195 5.30 4.51 -17.41
N GLY A 196 4.31 4.51 -18.30
CA GLY A 196 4.25 3.60 -19.46
C GLY A 196 3.76 2.19 -19.13
N LEU A 197 3.40 1.91 -17.88
CA LEU A 197 2.85 0.63 -17.43
C LEU A 197 1.31 0.64 -17.51
N PRO A 198 0.67 -0.46 -17.97
CA PRO A 198 -0.77 -0.63 -17.89
C PRO A 198 -1.26 -0.40 -16.46
N THR A 199 -2.30 0.42 -16.32
CA THR A 199 -2.84 0.82 -15.03
C THR A 199 -4.33 0.54 -14.98
N TYR A 200 -4.79 0.09 -13.83
CA TYR A 200 -6.16 -0.32 -13.62
C TYR A 200 -6.73 0.36 -12.37
N HIS A 201 -8.01 0.67 -12.44
CA HIS A 201 -8.82 1.24 -11.37
C HIS A 201 -9.86 0.23 -10.95
N LEU A 202 -9.80 -0.20 -9.69
CA LEU A 202 -10.78 -1.04 -9.02
C LEU A 202 -11.70 -0.17 -8.17
N SER A 203 -13.00 -0.22 -8.48
CA SER A 203 -14.05 0.59 -7.86
C SER A 203 -15.08 -0.24 -7.10
N GLY A 204 -15.90 0.44 -6.30
CA GLY A 204 -17.00 -0.17 -5.53
C GLY A 204 -16.66 -0.53 -4.08
N LEU A 205 -15.43 -0.33 -3.65
CA LEU A 205 -15.03 -0.48 -2.24
C LEU A 205 -15.41 0.76 -1.43
N SER A 206 -15.58 0.59 -0.12
CA SER A 206 -15.73 1.70 0.82
C SER A 206 -14.73 1.65 1.97
N ARG A 207 -14.27 2.80 2.44
CA ARG A 207 -13.46 2.94 3.64
C ARG A 207 -13.92 4.13 4.45
N PHE A 208 -14.18 3.92 5.74
CA PHE A 208 -14.80 4.89 6.65
C PHE A 208 -16.15 5.41 6.13
N GLY A 209 -16.93 4.53 5.48
CA GLY A 209 -18.21 4.87 4.86
C GLY A 209 -18.13 5.77 3.61
N ALA A 210 -16.93 6.06 3.10
CA ALA A 210 -16.72 6.78 1.85
C ALA A 210 -16.26 5.82 0.74
N ALA A 211 -16.52 6.16 -0.53
CA ALA A 211 -16.00 5.41 -1.66
C ALA A 211 -14.46 5.36 -1.60
N PHE A 212 -13.88 4.20 -1.88
CA PHE A 212 -12.45 3.96 -1.81
C PHE A 212 -11.98 3.30 -3.10
N ASP A 213 -11.15 4.02 -3.86
CA ASP A 213 -10.64 3.55 -5.15
C ASP A 213 -9.22 2.98 -5.00
N VAL A 214 -9.03 1.77 -5.53
CA VAL A 214 -7.70 1.14 -5.60
C VAL A 214 -7.18 1.26 -7.03
N PHE A 215 -5.98 1.80 -7.17
CA PHE A 215 -5.27 1.82 -8.43
C PHE A 215 -4.07 0.88 -8.34
N PHE A 216 -3.76 0.19 -9.43
CA PHE A 216 -2.63 -0.73 -9.48
C PHE A 216 -2.08 -0.81 -10.90
N VAL A 217 -0.80 -1.12 -11.01
CA VAL A 217 -0.11 -1.30 -12.29
C VAL A 217 0.19 -2.77 -12.54
N GLN A 218 0.28 -3.11 -13.82
CA GLN A 218 0.84 -4.37 -14.29
C GLN A 218 2.25 -4.12 -14.81
N GLU A 219 3.23 -4.79 -14.21
CA GLU A 219 4.61 -4.87 -14.67
C GLU A 219 4.86 -6.24 -15.30
N GLN A 220 5.87 -6.33 -16.15
CA GLN A 220 6.43 -7.62 -16.53
C GLN A 220 7.79 -7.76 -15.85
N ASP A 221 8.06 -8.91 -15.23
CA ASP A 221 9.40 -9.21 -14.76
C ASP A 221 10.32 -9.64 -15.92
N ASP A 222 11.59 -9.92 -15.61
CA ASP A 222 12.59 -10.32 -16.60
C ASP A 222 12.20 -11.62 -17.35
N ALA A 223 11.29 -12.42 -16.79
CA ALA A 223 10.74 -13.61 -17.41
C ALA A 223 9.48 -13.33 -18.26
N GLY A 224 9.03 -12.08 -18.34
CA GLY A 224 7.80 -11.68 -19.02
C GLY A 224 6.54 -11.98 -18.22
N THR A 225 6.66 -12.28 -16.93
CA THR A 225 5.52 -12.65 -16.08
C THR A 225 4.85 -11.38 -15.57
N ALA A 226 3.53 -11.29 -15.74
CA ALA A 226 2.74 -10.19 -15.22
C ALA A 226 2.83 -10.13 -13.68
N GLN A 227 3.22 -8.98 -13.14
CA GLN A 227 3.22 -8.68 -11.72
C GLN A 227 2.30 -7.49 -11.46
N TYR A 228 1.53 -7.56 -10.40
CA TYR A 228 0.60 -6.49 -10.04
C TYR A 228 1.05 -5.80 -8.77
N ARG A 229 1.02 -4.47 -8.77
CA ARG A 229 1.42 -3.68 -7.60
C ARG A 229 0.43 -2.54 -7.34
N PRO A 230 -0.03 -2.38 -6.09
CA PRO A 230 -0.80 -1.20 -5.70
C PRO A 230 0.00 0.05 -6.01
N ILE A 231 -0.66 1.02 -6.62
CA ILE A 231 -0.03 2.25 -7.07
C ILE A 231 0.60 3.03 -5.90
N GLY A 232 0.04 2.91 -4.70
CA GLY A 232 0.59 3.55 -3.50
C GLY A 232 2.03 3.12 -3.17
N GLN A 233 2.50 1.98 -3.69
CA GLN A 233 3.91 1.59 -3.55
C GLN A 233 4.84 2.45 -4.42
N TYR A 234 4.34 2.99 -5.53
CA TYR A 234 5.05 3.96 -6.37
C TYR A 234 4.92 5.38 -5.85
N ASP A 235 4.12 5.65 -4.82
CA ASP A 235 4.01 7.01 -4.27
C ASP A 235 5.39 7.52 -3.77
N TYR A 236 6.24 6.62 -3.26
CA TYR A 236 7.62 6.95 -2.91
C TYR A 236 8.48 7.23 -4.16
N ASP A 237 8.39 6.39 -5.19
CA ASP A 237 9.11 6.61 -6.45
C ASP A 237 8.65 7.89 -7.14
N PHE A 238 7.36 8.22 -7.02
CA PHE A 238 6.73 9.45 -7.49
C PHE A 238 7.32 10.67 -6.76
N ILE A 239 7.40 10.63 -5.43
CA ILE A 239 7.99 11.71 -4.62
C ILE A 239 9.46 11.89 -5.00
N ASN A 240 10.22 10.80 -4.99
CA ASN A 240 11.63 10.78 -5.34
C ASN A 240 11.86 11.28 -6.78
N SER A 241 10.94 11.00 -7.70
CA SER A 241 11.01 11.49 -9.08
C SER A 241 10.86 13.01 -9.15
N LEU A 242 9.89 13.61 -8.45
CA LEU A 242 9.72 15.07 -8.44
C LEU A 242 10.90 15.77 -7.79
N GLU A 243 11.42 15.22 -6.68
CA GLU A 243 12.60 15.77 -6.00
C GLU A 243 13.86 15.64 -6.85
N SER A 244 14.07 14.50 -7.53
CA SER A 244 15.17 14.31 -8.48
C SER A 244 15.04 15.26 -9.66
N ILE A 245 13.86 15.41 -10.27
CA ILE A 245 13.66 16.38 -11.36
C ILE A 245 13.96 17.81 -10.88
N ALA A 246 13.56 18.16 -9.65
CA ALA A 246 13.87 19.46 -9.06
C ALA A 246 15.38 19.66 -8.90
N ALA A 247 16.09 18.69 -8.33
CA ALA A 247 17.54 18.73 -8.15
C ALA A 247 18.26 18.86 -9.50
N ASP A 248 17.98 17.96 -10.45
CA ASP A 248 18.58 17.96 -11.79
C ASP A 248 18.34 19.30 -12.52
N LEU A 249 17.13 19.88 -12.40
CA LEU A 249 16.80 21.16 -13.04
C LEU A 249 17.53 22.34 -12.38
N LEU A 250 17.61 22.37 -11.05
CA LEU A 250 18.27 23.45 -10.29
C LEU A 250 19.79 23.42 -10.44
N GLU A 251 20.37 22.23 -10.57
CA GLU A 251 21.80 22.02 -10.81
C GLU A 251 22.17 22.20 -12.29
N GLY A 252 21.18 22.27 -13.18
CA GLY A 252 21.37 22.41 -14.62
C GLY A 252 21.83 21.12 -15.31
N GLU A 253 21.62 19.97 -14.69
CA GLU A 253 21.94 18.64 -15.24
C GLU A 253 20.98 18.24 -16.36
N ILE A 254 19.74 18.72 -16.33
CA ILE A 254 18.74 18.51 -17.39
C ILE A 254 18.26 19.83 -17.99
N ALA A 255 17.96 19.79 -19.30
CA ALA A 255 17.34 20.92 -19.99
C ALA A 255 15.90 21.17 -19.46
N PRO A 256 15.45 22.44 -19.38
CA PRO A 256 14.10 22.77 -18.91
C PRO A 256 12.97 22.04 -19.66
N GLU A 257 13.12 21.80 -20.97
CA GLU A 257 12.14 21.05 -21.76
C GLU A 257 11.99 19.60 -21.28
N ILE A 258 13.11 18.97 -20.90
CA ILE A 258 13.14 17.60 -20.38
C ILE A 258 12.48 17.58 -19.00
N ALA A 259 12.82 18.54 -18.13
CA ALA A 259 12.18 18.66 -16.82
C ALA A 259 10.66 18.85 -16.97
N LEU A 260 10.21 19.76 -17.83
CA LEU A 260 8.79 20.01 -18.08
C LEU A 260 8.07 18.75 -18.59
N TRP A 261 8.68 18.00 -19.50
CA TRP A 261 8.14 16.73 -19.99
C TRP A 261 8.01 15.70 -18.86
N ARG A 262 9.05 15.52 -18.05
CA ARG A 262 9.04 14.60 -16.90
C ARG A 262 8.00 14.98 -15.86
N VAL A 263 7.93 16.25 -15.46
CA VAL A 263 6.93 16.74 -14.50
C VAL A 263 5.51 16.51 -15.03
N ARG A 264 5.25 16.78 -16.32
CA ARG A 264 3.93 16.51 -16.92
C ARG A 264 3.58 15.03 -16.95
N ALA A 265 4.55 14.15 -17.23
CA ALA A 265 4.35 12.71 -17.15
C ALA A 265 3.96 12.27 -15.73
N VAL A 266 4.60 12.88 -14.72
CA VAL A 266 4.23 12.68 -13.33
C VAL A 266 2.82 13.23 -13.03
N MET A 267 2.49 14.42 -13.52
CA MET A 267 1.16 15.04 -13.33
C MET A 267 0.02 14.30 -14.05
N SER A 268 0.30 13.59 -15.13
CA SER A 268 -0.68 12.74 -15.82
C SER A 268 -0.94 11.41 -15.10
N SER A 269 -0.19 11.11 -14.05
CA SER A 269 -0.39 9.89 -13.29
C SER A 269 -1.73 9.88 -12.55
N PRO A 270 -2.43 8.73 -12.49
CA PRO A 270 -3.57 8.53 -11.57
C PRO A 270 -3.21 8.74 -10.09
N THR A 271 -1.93 8.64 -9.70
CA THR A 271 -1.44 9.01 -8.35
C THR A 271 -1.51 10.50 -8.07
N PHE A 272 -1.46 11.34 -9.11
CA PHE A 272 -1.43 12.78 -8.98
C PHE A 272 -2.78 13.37 -8.55
N LEU A 273 -3.80 12.55 -8.25
CA LEU A 273 -5.10 13.03 -7.80
C LEU A 273 -5.16 13.21 -6.29
N CYS A 274 -5.09 14.47 -5.84
CA CYS A 274 -5.45 14.84 -4.47
C CYS A 274 -6.94 15.10 -4.35
N THR A 275 -7.67 14.03 -4.10
CA THR A 275 -9.02 14.11 -3.55
C THR A 275 -8.94 14.36 -2.05
N GLU A 276 -9.93 15.04 -1.45
CA GLU A 276 -10.03 15.29 0.00
C GLU A 276 -9.84 14.04 0.88
N GLN A 277 -10.03 12.84 0.33
CA GLN A 277 -9.91 11.55 1.01
C GLN A 277 -8.50 10.93 0.96
N ARG A 278 -7.60 11.36 0.06
CA ARG A 278 -6.20 10.93 0.02
C ARG A 278 -5.35 11.90 0.82
N ILE A 279 -5.44 11.77 2.14
CA ILE A 279 -4.87 12.74 3.06
C ILE A 279 -3.34 12.62 3.15
N GLN A 280 -2.68 13.75 2.85
CA GLN A 280 -1.37 14.27 3.27
C GLN A 280 -0.10 13.96 2.43
N TRP A 281 0.40 12.74 2.31
CA TRP A 281 1.81 12.58 1.88
C TRP A 281 2.10 12.87 0.40
N THR A 282 1.29 12.38 -0.54
CA THR A 282 1.45 12.68 -1.97
C THR A 282 0.96 14.08 -2.34
N CYS A 283 0.00 14.63 -1.58
CA CYS A 283 -0.51 15.98 -1.80
C CYS A 283 0.51 17.07 -1.46
N HIS A 284 1.42 16.82 -0.53
CA HIS A 284 2.56 17.70 -0.28
C HIS A 284 3.55 17.78 -1.47
N HIS A 285 3.37 17.02 -2.54
CA HIS A 285 4.29 17.06 -3.69
C HIS A 285 3.64 17.61 -4.96
N GLN A 286 2.31 17.78 -4.98
CA GLN A 286 1.63 18.44 -6.09
C GLN A 286 2.08 19.90 -6.26
N HIS A 287 2.20 20.64 -5.16
CA HIS A 287 2.63 22.03 -5.20
C HIS A 287 4.07 22.17 -5.71
N LEU A 288 4.94 21.18 -5.44
CA LEU A 288 6.28 21.11 -6.05
C LEU A 288 6.18 20.91 -7.57
N ALA A 289 5.33 19.99 -8.04
CA ALA A 289 5.14 19.79 -9.48
C ALA A 289 4.69 21.06 -10.20
N TYR A 290 3.68 21.78 -9.70
CA TYR A 290 3.25 23.06 -10.30
C TYR A 290 4.36 24.13 -10.27
N TYR A 291 5.14 24.17 -9.19
CA TYR A 291 6.30 25.06 -9.11
C TYR A 291 7.35 24.75 -10.18
N LEU A 292 7.68 23.47 -10.37
CA LEU A 292 8.64 23.02 -11.38
C LEU A 292 8.14 23.30 -12.80
N VAL A 293 6.84 23.20 -13.08
CA VAL A 293 6.26 23.61 -14.36
C VAL A 293 6.52 25.10 -14.62
N GLY A 294 6.25 25.96 -13.62
CA GLY A 294 6.50 27.40 -13.74
C GLY A 294 7.99 27.71 -13.91
N LEU A 295 8.85 27.06 -13.12
CA LEU A 295 10.31 27.23 -13.19
C LEU A 295 10.87 26.80 -14.55
N ALA A 296 10.43 25.66 -15.08
CA ALA A 296 10.87 25.21 -16.39
C ALA A 296 10.49 26.20 -17.50
N HIS A 297 9.24 26.72 -17.48
CA HIS A 297 8.81 27.75 -18.43
C HIS A 297 9.62 29.05 -18.28
N GLU A 298 9.92 29.48 -17.06
CA GLU A 298 10.76 30.66 -16.79
C GLU A 298 12.16 30.49 -17.42
N LEU A 299 12.80 29.35 -17.18
CA LEU A 299 14.12 29.03 -17.71
C LEU A 299 14.15 28.93 -19.24
N MET A 300 13.02 28.63 -19.87
CA MET A 300 12.84 28.62 -21.33
C MET A 300 12.53 30.01 -21.93
N GLY A 301 12.40 31.06 -21.10
CA GLY A 301 11.97 32.39 -21.53
C GLY A 301 10.48 32.47 -21.91
N GLN A 302 9.67 31.52 -21.43
CA GLN A 302 8.24 31.43 -21.71
C GLN A 302 7.43 32.09 -20.59
N GLU A 303 7.55 33.42 -20.47
CA GLU A 303 7.04 34.21 -19.36
C GLU A 303 5.53 34.01 -19.11
N ALA A 304 4.71 34.07 -20.15
CA ALA A 304 3.25 33.93 -20.02
C ALA A 304 2.85 32.57 -19.43
N GLN A 305 3.54 31.49 -19.83
CA GLN A 305 3.30 30.14 -19.34
C GLN A 305 3.81 29.96 -17.91
N ALA A 306 4.96 30.56 -17.59
CA ALA A 306 5.52 30.56 -16.23
C ALA A 306 4.55 31.25 -15.25
N VAL A 307 4.05 32.43 -15.61
CA VAL A 307 3.07 33.19 -14.81
C VAL A 307 1.80 32.37 -14.60
N ALA A 308 1.25 31.77 -15.66
CA ALA A 308 0.04 30.96 -15.56
C ALA A 308 0.20 29.77 -14.59
N ALA A 309 1.34 29.07 -14.67
CA ALA A 309 1.65 27.95 -13.78
C ALA A 309 1.80 28.40 -12.32
N TYR A 310 2.49 29.52 -12.07
CA TYR A 310 2.66 30.08 -10.73
C TYR A 310 1.33 30.57 -10.13
N LEU A 311 0.46 31.18 -10.92
CA LEU A 311 -0.88 31.57 -10.44
C LEU A 311 -1.71 30.33 -10.08
N THR A 312 -1.66 29.28 -10.90
CA THR A 312 -2.34 28.00 -10.59
C THR A 312 -1.85 27.41 -9.27
N LEU A 313 -0.53 27.45 -9.02
CA LEU A 313 0.06 27.03 -7.75
C LEU A 313 -0.46 27.86 -6.56
N ILE A 314 -0.47 29.19 -6.69
CA ILE A 314 -0.88 30.10 -5.61
C ILE A 314 -2.38 29.93 -5.30
N GLU A 315 -3.22 29.78 -6.33
CA GLU A 315 -4.67 29.61 -6.17
C GLU A 315 -5.02 28.24 -5.55
N GLY A 316 -4.33 27.18 -5.97
CA GLY A 316 -4.59 25.83 -5.48
C GLY A 316 -3.95 25.51 -4.13
N PHE A 317 -2.80 26.13 -3.82
CA PHE A 317 -1.96 25.76 -2.67
C PHE A 317 -1.33 26.98 -1.96
N PRO A 318 -2.13 27.99 -1.55
CA PRO A 318 -1.65 29.32 -1.14
C PRO A 318 -0.66 29.31 0.04
N ASP A 319 -0.81 28.35 0.96
CA ASP A 319 -0.04 28.30 2.21
C ASP A 319 1.25 27.47 2.10
N THR A 320 1.62 27.03 0.90
CA THR A 320 2.81 26.18 0.69
C THR A 320 4.08 27.04 0.49
N PRO A 321 5.26 26.55 0.90
CA PRO A 321 6.52 27.27 0.66
C PRO A 321 6.74 27.63 -0.81
N TYR A 322 6.34 26.74 -1.73
CA TYR A 322 6.46 26.95 -3.16
C TYR A 322 5.52 28.03 -3.69
N ALA A 323 4.29 28.13 -3.16
CA ALA A 323 3.37 29.22 -3.50
C ALA A 323 3.92 30.58 -3.02
N ILE A 324 4.52 30.63 -1.83
CA ILE A 324 5.17 31.85 -1.31
C ILE A 324 6.34 32.26 -2.22
N MET A 325 7.18 31.30 -2.64
CA MET A 325 8.28 31.56 -3.58
C MET A 325 7.78 32.03 -4.95
N ALA A 326 6.74 31.40 -5.48
CA ALA A 326 6.11 31.79 -6.74
C ALA A 326 5.52 33.21 -6.68
N ALA A 327 4.81 33.55 -5.59
CA ALA A 327 4.27 34.89 -5.37
C ALA A 327 5.40 35.93 -5.30
N ALA A 328 6.48 35.64 -4.58
CA ALA A 328 7.65 36.51 -4.51
C ALA A 328 8.28 36.76 -5.89
N LYS A 329 8.42 35.71 -6.71
CA LYS A 329 8.89 35.82 -8.11
C LYS A 329 8.00 36.75 -8.94
N LEU A 330 6.68 36.54 -8.92
CA LEU A 330 5.73 37.36 -9.68
C LEU A 330 5.78 38.84 -9.27
N THR A 331 5.95 39.12 -7.97
CA THR A 331 6.11 40.49 -7.49
C THR A 331 7.45 41.11 -7.87
N ALA A 332 8.53 40.34 -7.96
CA ALA A 332 9.83 40.88 -8.37
C ALA A 332 9.82 41.31 -9.84
N THR A 333 9.22 40.50 -10.72
CA THR A 333 9.07 40.81 -12.16
C THR A 333 8.26 42.07 -12.45
N SER A 334 7.33 42.46 -11.57
CA SER A 334 6.51 43.67 -11.78
C SER A 334 7.22 44.99 -11.45
N TRP A 335 8.45 44.95 -10.93
CA TRP A 335 9.23 46.16 -10.59
C TRP A 335 10.23 46.59 -11.67
N ASP A 336 10.53 45.73 -12.65
CA ASP A 336 11.52 45.98 -13.70
C ASP A 336 10.92 46.47 -15.04
N GLY A 337 9.61 46.77 -15.08
CA GLY A 337 8.89 47.33 -16.23
C GLY A 337 8.26 48.69 -15.94
#